data_AF-A0A523GPB7-F1
#
_entry.id   AF-A0A523GPB7-F1
#
_cell.length_a   1.000
_cell.length_b   1.000
_cell.length_c   1.000
_cell.angle_alpha   90.00
_cell.angle_beta   90.00
_cell.angle_gamma   90.00
#
_symmetry.space_group_name_H-M   'P 1'
#
loop_
_entity.id
_entity.type
_entity.pdbx_description
1 polymer ?
#
loop_
_entity_poly.entity_id
_entity_poly.type
_entity_poly.pdbx_seq_one_letter_code
_entity_poly.pdbx_strand_id
1 'polypeptide(L)' 'MFTETADKIFQEVIDKYHIINNPYQTFFSPYDKDDSLLEHLLYRKCWIDTVQWHYEDIIRDPDI' A
#
# COMPACT_ATOMS: atom_id res chain seq x y z
N MET A 1 8.08 -18.20 6.56
CA MET A 1 7.14 -18.07 7.70
C MET A 1 6.09 -17.01 7.33
N PHE A 2 4.82 -17.13 7.75
CA PHE A 2 3.75 -16.20 7.33
C PHE A 2 4.11 -14.71 7.52
N THR A 3 4.70 -14.38 8.67
CA THR A 3 5.17 -13.02 8.99
C THR A 3 6.13 -12.46 7.96
N GLU A 4 7.13 -13.24 7.52
CA GLU A 4 8.09 -12.80 6.51
C GLU A 4 7.43 -12.50 5.16
N THR A 5 6.36 -13.22 4.81
CA THR A 5 5.58 -12.93 3.60
C THR A 5 4.82 -11.62 3.74
N ALA A 6 4.14 -11.42 4.88
CA ALA A 6 3.41 -10.18 5.14
C ALA A 6 4.33 -8.95 5.15
N ASP A 7 5.49 -9.04 5.81
CA ASP A 7 6.47 -7.95 5.88
C ASP A 7 6.98 -7.57 4.49
N LYS A 8 7.27 -8.56 3.63
CA LYS A 8 7.68 -8.31 2.24
C LYS A 8 6.59 -7.59 1.44
N ILE A 9 5.34 -8.00 1.59
CA ILE A 9 4.19 -7.37 0.91
C ILE A 9 4.05 -5.91 1.35
N PHE A 10 4.18 -5.64 2.65
CA PHE A 10 4.08 -4.28 3.17
C PHE A 10 5.19 -3.38 2.63
N GLN A 11 6.43 -3.86 2.63
CA GLN A 11 7.54 -3.09 2.05
C GLN A 11 7.33 -2.84 0.55
N GLU A 12 6.89 -3.86 -0.21
CA GLU A 12 6.64 -3.72 -1.64
C GLU A 12 5.57 -2.66 -1.96
N VAL A 13 4.47 -2.65 -1.18
CA VAL A 13 3.41 -1.65 -1.32
C VAL A 13 3.94 -0.24 -1.12
N ILE A 14 4.70 -0.03 -0.04
CA ILE A 14 5.27 1.28 0.32
C ILE A 14 6.22 1.73 -0.79
N ASP A 15 7.16 0.88 -1.18
CA ASP A 15 8.14 1.18 -2.22
C ASP A 15 7.46 1.55 -3.54
N LYS A 16 6.44 0.78 -3.97
CA LYS A 16 5.68 1.05 -5.19
C LYS A 16 4.88 2.34 -5.11
N TYR A 17 4.21 2.59 -3.99
CA TYR A 17 3.41 3.79 -3.80
C TYR A 17 4.25 5.06 -3.95
N HIS A 18 5.45 5.08 -3.36
CA HIS A 18 6.34 6.25 -3.38
C HIS A 18 7.07 6.48 -4.71
N ILE A 19 6.95 5.60 -5.71
CA ILE A 19 7.43 5.89 -7.07
C ILE A 19 6.66 7.07 -7.68
N ILE A 20 5.33 7.04 -7.55
CA ILE A 20 4.45 8.13 -8.03
C ILE A 20 4.24 9.16 -6.92
N ASN A 21 4.23 8.70 -5.67
CA ASN A 21 4.06 9.52 -4.47
C ASN A 21 2.85 10.46 -4.55
N ASN A 22 1.70 9.93 -4.97
CA ASN A 22 0.47 10.70 -5.13
C ASN A 22 -0.71 9.94 -4.51
N PRO A 23 -1.54 10.56 -3.65
CA PRO A 23 -2.65 9.86 -3.00
C PRO A 23 -3.87 9.62 -3.89
N TYR A 24 -3.92 10.22 -5.09
CA TYR A 24 -4.96 10.00 -6.10
C TYR A 24 -4.63 8.90 -7.10
N GLN A 25 -3.47 8.23 -6.93
CA GLN A 25 -3.06 7.16 -7.84
C GLN A 25 -4.00 5.94 -7.76
N THR A 26 -4.22 5.29 -8.90
CA THR A 26 -5.11 4.13 -8.98
C THR A 26 -4.48 2.92 -8.29
N PHE A 27 -5.31 2.16 -7.59
CA PHE A 27 -4.87 0.91 -6.95
C PHE A 27 -4.63 -0.19 -7.98
N PHE A 28 -3.47 -0.84 -7.89
CA PHE A 28 -3.15 -2.06 -8.62
C PHE A 28 -2.42 -3.02 -7.69
N SER A 29 -2.87 -4.28 -7.63
CA SER A 29 -2.21 -5.36 -6.88
C SER A 29 -1.58 -6.36 -7.84
N PRO A 30 -0.32 -6.76 -7.64
CA PRO A 30 0.32 -7.82 -8.41
C PRO A 30 -0.18 -9.23 -8.04
N TYR A 31 -0.89 -9.36 -6.91
CA TYR A 31 -1.43 -10.63 -6.43
C TYR A 31 -2.83 -10.85 -6.97
N ASP A 32 -3.03 -11.99 -7.62
CA ASP A 32 -4.34 -12.39 -8.13
C ASP A 32 -5.28 -12.74 -6.97
N LYS A 33 -6.54 -12.31 -7.07
CA LYS A 33 -7.55 -12.49 -6.02
C LYS A 33 -8.08 -13.93 -5.93
N ASP A 34 -7.97 -14.69 -7.00
CA ASP A 34 -8.49 -16.05 -7.12
C ASP A 34 -7.40 -17.06 -6.73
N ASP A 35 -6.12 -16.78 -7.03
CA ASP A 35 -4.98 -17.66 -6.72
C ASP A 35 -4.19 -17.27 -5.44
N SER A 36 -4.19 -16.00 -5.03
CA SER A 36 -3.37 -15.48 -3.92
C SER A 36 -4.17 -14.47 -3.08
N LEU A 37 -5.35 -14.91 -2.63
CA LEU A 37 -6.33 -14.07 -1.95
C LEU A 37 -5.75 -13.37 -0.71
N LEU A 38 -4.96 -14.07 0.12
CA LEU A 38 -4.46 -13.49 1.36
C LEU A 38 -3.45 -12.37 1.08
N GLU A 39 -2.51 -12.61 0.17
CA GLU A 39 -1.51 -11.64 -0.27
C GLU A 39 -2.17 -10.44 -0.95
N HIS A 40 -3.19 -10.68 -1.78
CA HIS A 40 -4.01 -9.63 -2.38
C HIS A 40 -4.66 -8.74 -1.32
N LEU A 41 -5.24 -9.34 -0.28
CA LEU A 41 -5.89 -8.59 0.81
C LEU A 41 -4.87 -7.80 1.63
N LEU A 42 -3.71 -8.39 1.96
CA LEU A 42 -2.63 -7.71 2.69
C LEU A 42 -2.07 -6.53 1.88
N TYR A 43 -1.84 -6.72 0.59
CA TYR A 43 -1.38 -5.66 -0.31
C TYR A 43 -2.40 -4.52 -0.36
N ARG A 44 -3.68 -4.84 -0.52
CA ARG A 44 -4.76 -3.85 -0.55
C ARG A 44 -4.89 -3.08 0.76
N LYS A 45 -4.82 -3.79 1.89
CA LYS A 45 -4.89 -3.18 3.23
C LYS A 45 -3.75 -2.18 3.40
N CYS A 46 -2.51 -2.61 3.15
CA CYS A 46 -1.33 -1.76 3.28
C CYS A 46 -1.40 -0.55 2.34
N TRP A 47 -1.89 -0.72 1.10
CA TRP A 47 -2.03 0.39 0.16
C TRP A 47 -3.00 1.46 0.67
N ILE A 48 -4.15 1.04 1.20
CA ILE A 48 -5.14 1.95 1.79
C ILE A 48 -4.52 2.72 2.96
N ASP A 49 -3.76 2.06 3.82
CA ASP A 49 -3.07 2.73 4.93
C ASP A 49 -2.05 3.75 4.41
N THR A 50 -1.19 3.38 3.43
CA THR A 50 -0.18 4.29 2.89
C THR A 50 -0.82 5.55 2.29
N VAL A 51 -1.92 5.39 1.55
CA VAL A 51 -2.71 6.51 1.02
C VAL A 51 -3.28 7.37 2.16
N GLN A 52 -3.83 6.74 3.19
CA GLN A 52 -4.43 7.42 4.33
C GLN A 52 -3.38 8.24 5.10
N TRP A 53 -2.19 7.69 5.34
CA TRP A 53 -1.10 8.42 5.99
C TRP A 53 -0.71 9.66 5.19
N HIS A 54 -0.56 9.53 3.87
CA HIS A 54 -0.26 10.67 3.01
C HIS A 54 -1.35 11.74 3.07
N TYR A 55 -2.64 11.36 3.06
CA TYR A 55 -3.72 12.34 3.26
C TYR A 55 -3.67 13.00 4.64
N GLU A 56 -3.39 12.25 5.69
CA GLU A 56 -3.20 12.82 7.03
C GLU A 56 -2.06 13.83 7.03
N ASP A 57 -0.95 13.54 6.36
CA ASP A 57 0.19 14.47 6.25
C ASP A 57 -0.22 15.76 5.56
N ILE A 58 -0.92 15.69 4.42
CA ILE A 58 -1.46 16.87 3.69
C ILE A 58 -2.41 17.70 4.56
N ILE A 59 -3.24 17.05 5.38
CA ILE A 59 -4.21 17.74 6.25
C ILE A 59 -3.52 18.35 7.50
N ARG A 60 -2.52 17.66 8.05
CA ARG A 60 -1.78 18.09 9.25
C ARG A 60 -0.80 19.21 8.95
N ASP A 61 -0.11 19.14 7.82
CA ASP A 61 0.83 20.14 7.36
C ASP A 61 0.57 20.43 5.88
N PRO A 62 -0.24 21.45 5.56
CA PRO A 62 -0.59 21.77 4.18
C PRO A 62 0.58 22.32 3.34
N ASP A 63 1.75 22.59 3.95
CA ASP A 63 2.95 23.10 3.28
C ASP A 63 4.03 22.01 3.03
N ILE A 64 3.67 20.73 3.16
CA ILE A 64 4.53 19.54 2.92
C ILE A 64 5.16 19.47 1.52
#